data_AF-A0A9W6V5B3-F1
#
_entry.id   AF-A0A9W6V5B3-F1
#
_cell.length_a   1.000
_cell.length_b   1.000
_cell.length_c   1.000
_cell.angle_alpha   90.00
_cell.angle_beta   90.00
_cell.angle_gamma   90.00
#
_symmetry.space_group_name_H-M   'P 1'
#
loop_
_entity.id
_entity.type
_entity.pdbx_description
1 polymer ?
#
loop_
_entity_poly.entity_id
_entity_poly.type
_entity_poly.pdbx_seq_one_letter_code
_entity_poly.pdbx_strand_id
1 'polypeptide(L)'
;MNIRAKLDGHELDLAALAHHFSTGDPRVVSDDEGTFIEASALETIGFDNSAGLVDTASHILAELNGAARLEDPGYRPVKLRNRFHRAPSDTHTLTSDEARLQEHATVLVVGAVEARIGLSTTVTGKSIGSIPGPAPEPKQRKHLTRAAAHPNVADLLTLIGRTEDLSWDVLWKAMEIVRADLGGTAALLATNWITADDFDVFGYSANHPDASGPAARHARRPPGTPPPWTMSIEQGQQFIRNLTREWLDSLR
;
A
#
# COMPACT_ATOMS: atom_id res chain seq x y z
N MET A 1 8.84 -19.52 -18.87
CA MET A 1 7.39 -19.68 -18.72
C MET A 1 6.97 -18.62 -17.73
N ASN A 2 5.79 -18.01 -17.88
CA ASN A 2 5.33 -16.97 -16.94
C ASN A 2 4.00 -17.42 -16.33
N ILE A 3 4.00 -17.62 -15.02
CA ILE A 3 2.89 -17.72 -14.10
C ILE A 3 2.43 -16.31 -13.77
N ARG A 4 1.15 -16.03 -14.07
CA ARG A 4 0.51 -14.75 -13.79
C ARG A 4 -0.65 -14.92 -12.82
N ALA A 5 -0.76 -14.03 -11.85
CA ALA A 5 -1.78 -14.05 -10.81
C ALA A 5 -2.84 -12.97 -11.07
N LYS A 6 -4.11 -13.37 -11.22
CA LYS A 6 -5.20 -12.47 -11.63
C LYS A 6 -5.65 -11.55 -10.50
N LEU A 7 -5.81 -10.28 -10.80
CA LEU A 7 -6.30 -9.24 -9.88
C LEU A 7 -7.78 -8.94 -10.12
N ASP A 8 -8.42 -8.39 -9.08
CA ASP A 8 -9.80 -7.92 -9.06
C ASP A 8 -9.89 -6.62 -8.26
N GLY A 9 -10.70 -5.65 -8.68
CA GLY A 9 -10.79 -4.36 -8.00
C GLY A 9 -11.45 -3.30 -8.86
N HIS A 10 -11.44 -2.07 -8.35
CA HIS A 10 -11.97 -0.93 -9.09
C HIS A 10 -11.05 -0.57 -10.26
N GLU A 11 -11.63 -0.19 -11.41
CA GLU A 11 -10.90 0.00 -12.67
C GLU A 11 -9.76 1.03 -12.55
N LEU A 12 -10.02 2.16 -11.88
CA LEU A 12 -8.99 3.20 -11.66
C LEU A 12 -7.82 2.69 -10.80
N ASP A 13 -8.08 1.83 -9.83
CA ASP A 13 -7.06 1.31 -8.92
C ASP A 13 -6.22 0.22 -9.61
N LEU A 14 -6.86 -0.64 -10.42
CA LEU A 14 -6.17 -1.61 -11.29
C LEU A 14 -5.29 -0.89 -12.32
N ALA A 15 -5.81 0.16 -12.96
CA ALA A 15 -5.06 0.96 -13.92
C ALA A 15 -3.89 1.70 -13.26
N ALA A 16 -4.06 2.20 -12.04
CA ALA A 16 -2.97 2.82 -11.27
C ALA A 16 -1.84 1.82 -11.01
N LEU A 17 -2.16 0.59 -10.58
CA LEU A 17 -1.14 -0.45 -10.41
C LEU A 17 -0.44 -0.80 -11.72
N ALA A 18 -1.19 -1.04 -12.80
CA ALA A 18 -0.60 -1.34 -14.11
C ALA A 18 0.30 -0.19 -14.61
N HIS A 19 -0.08 1.06 -14.37
CA HIS A 19 0.72 2.22 -14.72
C HIS A 19 2.01 2.31 -13.90
N HIS A 20 1.91 2.28 -12.58
CA HIS A 20 3.05 2.44 -11.67
C HIS A 20 4.01 1.25 -11.71
N PHE A 21 3.49 0.07 -12.01
CA PHE A 21 4.22 -1.18 -11.93
C PHE A 21 4.36 -1.93 -13.27
N SER A 22 4.28 -1.24 -14.40
CA SER A 22 4.34 -1.83 -15.76
C SER A 22 5.65 -2.56 -16.10
N THR A 23 6.77 -2.17 -15.46
CA THR A 23 8.10 -2.77 -15.70
C THR A 23 8.67 -3.41 -14.42
N GLY A 24 9.88 -3.96 -14.45
CA GLY A 24 10.54 -4.52 -13.26
C GLY A 24 10.00 -5.88 -12.81
N ASP A 25 10.34 -6.24 -11.57
CA ASP A 25 9.94 -7.48 -10.90
C ASP A 25 9.65 -7.16 -9.41
N PRO A 26 8.41 -7.31 -8.91
CA PRO A 26 7.20 -7.74 -9.63
C PRO A 26 6.69 -6.65 -10.60
N ARG A 27 5.94 -7.05 -11.64
CA ARG A 27 5.22 -6.14 -12.54
C ARG A 27 3.73 -6.44 -12.62
N VAL A 28 2.96 -5.44 -13.01
CA VAL A 28 1.52 -5.54 -13.25
C VAL A 28 1.24 -5.30 -14.73
N VAL A 29 0.54 -6.24 -15.36
CA VAL A 29 0.21 -6.22 -16.78
C VAL A 29 -1.31 -6.29 -16.96
N SER A 30 -1.82 -5.61 -17.98
CA SER A 30 -3.23 -5.66 -18.36
C SER A 30 -3.35 -6.09 -19.81
N ASP A 31 -4.23 -7.05 -20.08
CA ASP A 31 -4.60 -7.53 -21.41
C ASP A 31 -6.11 -7.80 -21.49
N ASP A 32 -6.57 -8.39 -22.59
CA ASP A 32 -7.99 -8.68 -22.84
C ASP A 32 -8.59 -9.66 -21.80
N GLU A 33 -7.78 -10.45 -21.08
CA GLU A 33 -8.24 -11.37 -20.04
C GLU A 33 -8.31 -10.72 -18.64
N GLY A 34 -7.73 -9.54 -18.46
CA GLY A 34 -7.78 -8.76 -17.23
C GLY A 34 -6.43 -8.19 -16.81
N THR A 35 -6.31 -7.87 -15.52
CA THR A 35 -5.06 -7.36 -14.92
C THR A 35 -4.41 -8.44 -14.07
N PHE A 36 -3.08 -8.57 -14.17
CA PHE A 36 -2.32 -9.64 -13.55
C PHE A 36 -1.02 -9.14 -12.92
N ILE A 37 -0.57 -9.83 -11.88
CA ILE A 37 0.81 -9.76 -11.38
C ILE A 37 1.63 -10.80 -12.13
N GLU A 38 2.81 -10.40 -12.59
CA GLU A 38 3.88 -11.30 -13.02
C GLU A 38 5.12 -11.06 -12.14
N ALA A 39 5.71 -12.14 -11.62
CA ALA A 39 6.89 -12.03 -10.78
C ALA A 39 7.77 -13.29 -10.84
N SER A 40 9.09 -13.13 -10.77
CA SER A 40 10.04 -14.25 -10.77
C SER A 40 9.85 -15.21 -9.60
N ALA A 41 9.37 -14.69 -8.46
CA ALA A 41 9.04 -15.47 -7.28
C ALA A 41 7.91 -16.49 -7.57
N LEU A 42 6.93 -16.14 -8.41
CA LEU A 42 5.87 -17.07 -8.79
C LEU A 42 6.41 -18.23 -9.64
N GLU A 43 7.34 -17.96 -10.55
CA GLU A 43 8.03 -19.02 -11.31
C GLU A 43 8.79 -19.98 -10.41
N THR A 44 9.46 -19.42 -9.40
CA THR A 44 10.31 -20.19 -8.49
C THR A 44 9.48 -21.15 -7.64
N ILE A 45 8.28 -20.74 -7.22
CA ILE A 45 7.34 -21.59 -6.50
C ILE A 45 6.83 -22.74 -7.39
N GLY A 46 6.64 -22.48 -8.67
CA GLY A 46 6.11 -23.46 -9.62
C GLY A 46 4.59 -23.56 -9.58
N PHE A 47 4.01 -24.10 -10.67
CA PHE A 47 2.56 -24.15 -10.85
C PHE A 47 1.90 -25.32 -10.12
N ASP A 48 2.67 -26.27 -9.64
CA ASP A 48 2.21 -27.42 -8.85
C ASP A 48 1.99 -27.08 -7.37
N ASN A 49 2.49 -25.94 -6.88
CA ASN A 49 2.34 -25.49 -5.50
C ASN A 49 1.30 -24.36 -5.39
N SER A 50 0.02 -24.71 -5.43
CA SER A 50 -1.09 -23.74 -5.39
C SER A 50 -1.11 -22.88 -4.12
N ALA A 51 -0.88 -23.47 -2.94
CA ALA A 51 -0.82 -22.75 -1.68
C ALA A 51 0.34 -21.74 -1.66
N GLY A 52 1.53 -22.17 -2.07
CA GLY A 52 2.70 -21.30 -2.19
C GLY A 52 2.48 -20.15 -3.18
N LEU A 53 1.76 -20.39 -4.28
CA LEU A 53 1.41 -19.35 -5.25
C LEU A 53 0.46 -18.30 -4.66
N VAL A 54 -0.58 -18.73 -3.94
CA VAL A 54 -1.52 -17.84 -3.25
C VAL A 54 -0.79 -16.99 -2.21
N ASP A 55 0.02 -17.60 -1.36
CA ASP A 55 0.76 -16.90 -0.32
C ASP A 55 1.75 -15.87 -0.92
N THR A 56 2.52 -16.30 -1.92
CA THR A 56 3.50 -15.44 -2.60
C THR A 56 2.82 -14.27 -3.33
N ALA A 57 1.76 -14.54 -4.10
CA ALA A 57 1.02 -13.50 -4.80
C ALA A 57 0.32 -12.54 -3.83
N SER A 58 -0.21 -13.04 -2.71
CA SER A 58 -0.85 -12.20 -1.68
C SER A 58 0.14 -11.29 -0.98
N HIS A 59 1.36 -11.77 -0.73
CA HIS A 59 2.42 -10.93 -0.17
C HIS A 59 2.89 -9.86 -1.16
N ILE A 60 3.15 -10.23 -2.41
CA ILE A 60 3.52 -9.28 -3.46
C ILE A 60 2.42 -8.21 -3.65
N LEU A 61 1.16 -8.64 -3.73
CA LEU A 61 0.04 -7.72 -3.91
C LEU A 61 -0.10 -6.74 -2.74
N ALA A 62 0.17 -7.20 -1.51
CA ALA A 62 0.17 -6.34 -0.34
C ALA A 62 1.20 -5.21 -0.47
N GLU A 63 2.42 -5.49 -0.89
CA GLU A 63 3.45 -4.46 -1.08
C GLU A 63 3.09 -3.48 -2.21
N LEU A 64 2.56 -3.99 -3.33
CA LEU A 64 2.09 -3.17 -4.44
C LEU A 64 0.96 -2.21 -4.02
N ASN A 65 -0.05 -2.75 -3.32
CA ASN A 65 -1.14 -1.96 -2.76
C ASN A 65 -0.62 -0.92 -1.76
N GLY A 66 0.33 -1.29 -0.91
CA GLY A 66 0.90 -0.37 0.08
C GLY A 66 1.66 0.78 -0.56
N ALA A 67 2.51 0.47 -1.54
CA ALA A 67 3.26 1.48 -2.28
C ALA A 67 2.35 2.45 -3.06
N ALA A 68 1.29 1.95 -3.70
CA ALA A 68 0.30 2.80 -4.37
C ALA A 68 -0.46 3.68 -3.37
N ARG A 69 -0.92 3.09 -2.27
CA ARG A 69 -1.69 3.77 -1.22
C ARG A 69 -0.90 4.87 -0.52
N LEU A 70 0.42 4.76 -0.39
CA LEU A 70 1.25 5.84 0.15
C LEU A 70 1.24 7.08 -0.73
N GLU A 71 1.21 6.93 -2.05
CA GLU A 71 1.27 8.04 -2.99
C GLU A 71 -0.11 8.65 -3.27
N ASP A 72 -1.17 7.83 -3.33
CA ASP A 72 -2.53 8.26 -3.64
C ASP A 72 -3.50 8.02 -2.45
N PRO A 73 -4.05 9.08 -1.82
CA PRO A 73 -5.07 8.94 -0.77
C PRO A 73 -6.40 8.36 -1.23
N GLY A 74 -6.73 8.47 -2.51
CA GLY A 74 -7.93 7.87 -3.08
C GLY A 74 -7.78 6.39 -3.39
N TYR A 75 -6.56 5.84 -3.35
CA TYR A 75 -6.29 4.47 -3.78
C TYR A 75 -6.95 3.41 -2.87
N ARG A 76 -7.65 2.49 -3.51
CA ARG A 76 -8.31 1.34 -2.89
C ARG A 76 -7.54 0.06 -3.26
N PRO A 77 -7.09 -0.74 -2.27
CA PRO A 77 -6.41 -1.99 -2.49
C PRO A 77 -7.21 -2.91 -3.39
N VAL A 78 -6.56 -3.37 -4.44
CA VAL A 78 -7.11 -4.42 -5.28
C VAL A 78 -6.86 -5.78 -4.62
N LYS A 79 -7.64 -6.78 -5.02
CA LYS A 79 -7.68 -8.12 -4.43
C LYS A 79 -7.10 -9.16 -5.39
N LEU A 80 -6.57 -10.23 -4.81
CA LEU A 80 -6.17 -11.41 -5.56
C LEU A 80 -7.41 -12.26 -5.87
N ARG A 81 -7.62 -12.62 -7.13
CA ARG A 81 -8.77 -13.45 -7.56
C ARG A 81 -8.51 -14.95 -7.43
N ASN A 82 -7.41 -15.34 -6.76
CA ASN A 82 -6.90 -16.70 -6.58
C ASN A 82 -6.93 -17.54 -7.87
N ARG A 83 -6.65 -16.89 -9.01
CA ARG A 83 -6.62 -17.49 -10.34
C ARG A 83 -5.24 -17.28 -10.96
N PHE A 84 -4.59 -18.38 -11.29
CA PHE A 84 -3.25 -18.38 -11.88
C PHE A 84 -3.28 -18.95 -13.29
N HIS A 85 -2.51 -18.34 -14.19
CA HIS A 85 -2.38 -18.78 -15.58
C HIS A 85 -0.90 -19.01 -15.89
N ARG A 86 -0.59 -19.95 -16.78
CA ARG A 86 0.77 -20.21 -17.28
C ARG A 86 0.85 -19.90 -18.77
N ALA A 87 1.75 -19.01 -19.17
CA ALA A 87 1.98 -18.64 -20.56
C ALA A 87 3.10 -19.48 -21.25
N PRO A 88 3.00 -19.74 -22.57
CA PRO A 88 1.91 -19.31 -23.46
C PRO A 88 0.76 -20.33 -23.47
N SER A 89 -0.46 -19.84 -23.19
CA SER A 89 -1.75 -20.45 -23.57
C SER A 89 -1.94 -21.96 -23.42
N ASP A 90 -1.29 -22.63 -22.47
CA ASP A 90 -1.87 -23.85 -21.93
C ASP A 90 -2.81 -23.40 -20.82
N THR A 91 -4.11 -23.57 -21.09
CA THR A 91 -5.23 -23.12 -20.25
C THR A 91 -5.34 -23.99 -19.00
N HIS A 92 -4.24 -24.21 -18.30
CA HIS A 92 -4.29 -24.70 -16.93
C HIS A 92 -4.59 -23.48 -16.08
N THR A 93 -5.86 -23.29 -15.79
CA THR A 93 -6.30 -22.36 -14.75
C THR A 93 -6.27 -23.12 -13.45
N LEU A 94 -5.46 -22.67 -12.50
CA LEU A 94 -5.60 -23.12 -11.12
C LEU A 94 -6.50 -22.13 -10.39
N THR A 95 -7.61 -22.66 -9.88
CA THR A 95 -8.45 -22.01 -8.88
C THR A 95 -8.13 -22.68 -7.56
N SER A 96 -7.63 -21.92 -6.59
CA SER A 96 -7.56 -22.42 -5.22
C SER A 96 -8.95 -22.36 -4.61
N ASP A 97 -9.47 -23.51 -4.18
CA ASP A 97 -10.73 -23.62 -3.41
C ASP A 97 -10.58 -23.14 -1.96
N GLU A 98 -9.40 -22.64 -1.56
CA GLU A 98 -9.20 -21.91 -0.31
C GLU A 98 -9.79 -20.49 -0.39
N ALA A 99 -11.08 -20.43 -0.71
CA ALA A 99 -11.92 -19.30 -0.35
C ALA A 99 -11.98 -19.23 1.18
N ARG A 100 -10.93 -18.69 1.81
CA ARG A 100 -11.12 -18.02 3.11
C ARG A 100 -12.07 -16.88 2.81
N LEU A 101 -13.33 -17.10 3.17
CA LEU A 101 -14.40 -16.11 3.24
C LEU A 101 -13.83 -14.81 3.84
N GLN A 102 -13.41 -13.87 2.99
CA GLN A 102 -13.41 -12.46 3.35
C GLN A 102 -14.84 -12.01 3.07
N GLU A 103 -15.60 -11.79 4.14
CA GLU A 103 -16.99 -11.37 4.09
C GLU A 103 -17.15 -10.17 3.15
N HIS A 104 -18.06 -10.34 2.20
CA HIS A 104 -18.39 -9.34 1.20
C HIS A 104 -19.18 -8.20 1.84
N ALA A 105 -18.61 -6.99 1.86
CA ALA A 105 -19.39 -5.76 1.83
C ALA A 105 -19.58 -5.36 0.37
N THR A 106 -20.69 -5.77 -0.24
CA THR A 106 -21.11 -5.30 -1.56
C THR A 106 -21.66 -3.88 -1.42
N VAL A 107 -20.86 -2.87 -1.76
CA VAL A 107 -21.35 -1.48 -1.88
C VAL A 107 -21.95 -1.29 -3.27
N LEU A 108 -23.25 -1.01 -3.31
CA LEU A 108 -23.98 -0.63 -4.51
C LEU A 108 -23.50 0.76 -4.97
N VAL A 109 -22.60 0.83 -5.96
CA VAL A 109 -22.21 2.10 -6.57
C VAL A 109 -23.32 2.54 -7.52
N VAL A 110 -24.19 3.44 -7.06
CA VAL A 110 -25.05 4.23 -7.94
C VAL A 110 -24.13 5.17 -8.70
N GLY A 111 -24.15 5.09 -10.04
CA GLY A 111 -23.18 5.73 -10.94
C GLY A 111 -22.91 7.19 -10.61
N ALA A 112 -21.77 7.44 -9.96
CA ALA A 112 -21.11 8.72 -9.88
C ALA A 112 -19.86 8.64 -10.75
N VAL A 113 -19.69 9.58 -11.67
CA VAL A 113 -18.44 9.74 -12.41
C VAL A 113 -17.38 10.19 -11.41
N GLU A 114 -16.53 9.26 -10.97
CA GLU A 114 -15.41 9.57 -10.08
C GLU A 114 -14.20 10.02 -10.93
N ALA A 115 -13.89 11.30 -10.88
CA ALA A 115 -12.67 11.85 -11.47
C ALA A 115 -11.58 11.94 -10.40
N ARG A 116 -10.51 11.15 -10.52
CA ARG A 116 -9.29 11.31 -9.73
C ARG A 116 -8.26 12.07 -10.54
N ILE A 117 -7.83 13.23 -10.04
CA ILE A 117 -6.76 14.01 -10.67
C ILE A 117 -5.42 13.47 -10.16
N GLY A 118 -4.84 12.54 -10.90
CA GLY A 118 -3.44 12.14 -10.71
C GLY A 118 -2.52 13.15 -11.39
N LEU A 119 -1.78 13.95 -10.62
CA LEU A 119 -0.80 14.88 -11.18
C LEU A 119 0.46 14.10 -11.61
N SER A 120 0.48 13.61 -12.86
CA SER A 120 1.70 13.06 -13.47
C SER A 120 2.50 14.20 -14.08
N THR A 121 3.53 14.67 -13.38
CA THR A 121 4.44 15.69 -13.90
C THR A 121 5.37 15.07 -14.94
N THR A 122 4.94 15.09 -16.20
CA THR A 122 5.87 14.94 -17.33
C THR A 122 6.68 16.22 -17.42
N VAL A 123 7.94 16.19 -16.95
CA VAL A 123 8.89 17.27 -17.17
C VAL A 123 9.18 17.34 -18.67
N THR A 124 8.43 18.19 -19.38
CA THR A 124 8.73 18.51 -20.78
C THR A 124 9.86 19.54 -20.76
N GLY A 125 11.07 19.06 -20.54
CA GLY A 125 12.28 19.87 -20.61
C GLY A 125 12.48 20.37 -22.03
N LYS A 126 12.17 21.65 -22.27
CA LYS A 126 12.56 22.35 -23.50
C LYS A 126 14.03 22.70 -23.38
N SER A 127 14.92 21.76 -23.71
CA SER A 127 16.33 22.04 -23.92
C SER A 127 16.78 21.48 -25.27
N ILE A 128 17.33 22.37 -26.09
CA ILE A 128 17.97 22.04 -27.36
C ILE A 128 19.26 21.29 -27.03
N GLY A 129 19.35 20.01 -27.41
CA GLY A 129 20.62 19.30 -27.54
C GLY A 129 21.06 18.37 -26.41
N SER A 130 20.19 17.96 -25.49
CA SER A 130 20.51 16.94 -24.48
C SER A 130 19.70 15.66 -24.72
N ILE A 131 20.38 14.52 -24.83
CA ILE A 131 19.74 13.19 -24.79
C ILE A 131 18.89 13.14 -23.51
N PRO A 132 17.58 12.83 -23.58
CA PRO A 132 16.78 12.66 -22.39
C PRO A 132 17.43 11.57 -21.52
N GLY A 133 17.88 11.94 -20.32
CA GLY A 133 18.23 10.95 -19.31
C GLY A 133 17.01 10.04 -19.06
N PRO A 134 17.21 8.80 -18.57
CA PRO A 134 16.09 7.92 -18.25
C PRO A 134 15.11 8.68 -17.33
N ALA A 135 13.81 8.59 -17.65
CA ALA A 135 12.78 9.21 -16.85
C ALA A 135 12.94 8.76 -15.38
N PRO A 136 12.77 9.66 -14.40
CA PRO A 136 12.90 9.30 -13.00
C PRO A 136 11.92 8.17 -12.69
N GLU A 137 12.42 7.14 -12.01
CA GLU A 137 11.62 6.00 -11.57
C GLU A 137 10.40 6.48 -10.75
N PRO A 138 9.18 5.95 -11.02
CA PRO A 138 7.99 6.28 -10.24
C PRO A 138 8.22 6.05 -8.74
N LYS A 139 7.74 6.96 -7.88
CA LYS A 139 7.95 6.87 -6.42
C LYS A 139 7.50 5.53 -5.84
N GLN A 140 6.37 5.02 -6.31
CA GLN A 140 5.82 3.72 -5.90
C GLN A 140 6.80 2.57 -6.14
N ARG A 141 7.53 2.59 -7.26
CA ARG A 141 8.55 1.59 -7.59
C ARG A 141 9.77 1.73 -6.68
N LYS A 142 10.21 2.96 -6.39
CA LYS A 142 11.29 3.19 -5.39
C LYS A 142 10.94 2.60 -4.03
N HIS A 143 9.68 2.66 -3.61
CA HIS A 143 9.22 2.07 -2.36
C HIS A 143 9.37 0.54 -2.35
N LEU A 144 9.12 -0.15 -3.47
CA LEU A 144 9.38 -1.60 -3.58
C LEU A 144 10.87 -1.93 -3.53
N THR A 145 11.70 -1.16 -4.24
CA THR A 145 13.16 -1.34 -4.17
C THR A 145 13.67 -1.17 -2.73
N ARG A 146 13.12 -0.20 -1.99
CA ARG A 146 13.40 -0.02 -0.56
C ARG A 146 12.90 -1.19 0.29
N ALA A 147 11.69 -1.70 0.05
CA ALA A 147 11.14 -2.86 0.75
C ALA A 147 12.03 -4.10 0.60
N ALA A 148 12.56 -4.35 -0.61
CA ALA A 148 13.48 -5.46 -0.86
C ALA A 148 14.81 -5.33 -0.09
N ALA A 149 15.24 -4.10 0.22
CA ALA A 149 16.48 -3.83 0.95
C ALA A 149 16.27 -3.62 2.47
N HIS A 150 15.05 -3.30 2.90
CA HIS A 150 14.76 -2.83 4.25
C HIS A 150 13.50 -3.52 4.83
N PRO A 151 13.65 -4.46 5.78
CA PRO A 151 12.53 -5.29 6.25
C PRO A 151 11.40 -4.48 6.89
N ASN A 152 11.73 -3.43 7.65
CA ASN A 152 10.72 -2.53 8.22
C ASN A 152 9.89 -1.80 7.14
N VAL A 153 10.48 -1.52 5.97
CA VAL A 153 9.73 -0.94 4.83
C VAL A 153 8.77 -1.97 4.26
N ALA A 154 9.23 -3.22 4.07
CA ALA A 154 8.38 -4.31 3.60
C ALA A 154 7.20 -4.57 4.57
N ASP A 155 7.47 -4.58 5.87
CA ASP A 155 6.43 -4.72 6.91
C ASP A 155 5.41 -3.59 6.85
N LEU A 156 5.88 -2.34 6.69
CA LEU A 156 4.99 -1.19 6.58
C LEU A 156 4.10 -1.26 5.32
N LEU A 157 4.69 -1.50 4.14
CA LEU A 157 3.95 -1.59 2.88
C LEU A 157 2.93 -2.73 2.95
N THR A 158 3.34 -3.88 3.48
CA THR A 158 2.46 -5.04 3.67
C THR A 158 1.31 -4.71 4.61
N LEU A 159 1.58 -4.08 5.75
CA LEU A 159 0.58 -3.70 6.75
C LEU A 159 -0.51 -2.81 6.15
N ILE A 160 -0.11 -1.74 5.47
CA ILE A 160 -1.07 -0.76 4.91
C ILE A 160 -1.71 -1.24 3.61
N GLY A 161 -1.09 -2.18 2.89
CA GLY A 161 -1.60 -2.71 1.63
C GLY A 161 -2.52 -3.92 1.77
N ARG A 162 -2.52 -4.61 2.91
CA ARG A 162 -3.44 -5.74 3.20
C ARG A 162 -4.82 -5.33 3.70
N THR A 163 -4.92 -4.16 4.34
CA THR A 163 -6.17 -3.72 4.97
C THR A 163 -7.10 -3.06 3.97
N GLU A 164 -8.40 -3.25 4.10
CA GLU A 164 -9.38 -2.50 3.31
C GLU A 164 -9.37 -1.02 3.74
N ASP A 165 -9.41 -0.77 5.05
CA ASP A 165 -9.42 0.57 5.62
C ASP A 165 -8.18 0.86 6.49
N LEU A 166 -7.69 2.10 6.43
CA LEU A 166 -6.64 2.59 7.32
C LEU A 166 -7.26 3.09 8.64
N SER A 167 -7.61 2.14 9.52
CA SER A 167 -8.13 2.42 10.86
C SER A 167 -7.04 2.87 11.83
N TRP A 168 -7.43 3.38 13.00
CA TRP A 168 -6.48 3.80 14.04
C TRP A 168 -5.50 2.70 14.45
N ASP A 169 -5.91 1.43 14.48
CA ASP A 169 -5.01 0.30 14.76
C ASP A 169 -3.91 0.14 13.71
N VAL A 170 -4.26 0.28 12.44
CA VAL A 170 -3.30 0.20 11.34
C VAL A 170 -2.36 1.39 11.38
N LEU A 171 -2.90 2.60 11.56
CA LEU A 171 -2.12 3.84 11.64
C LEU A 171 -1.13 3.82 12.81
N TRP A 172 -1.55 3.32 13.97
CA TRP A 172 -0.65 3.20 15.11
C TRP A 172 0.46 2.17 14.88
N LYS A 173 0.13 1.00 14.31
CA LYS A 173 1.14 -0.01 13.95
C LYS A 173 2.15 0.54 12.93
N ALA A 174 1.69 1.32 11.96
CA ALA A 174 2.57 2.01 11.00
C ALA A 174 3.53 2.98 11.71
N MET A 175 3.03 3.80 12.63
CA MET A 175 3.87 4.65 13.49
C MET A 175 4.87 3.83 14.31
N GLU A 176 4.45 2.70 14.87
CA GLU A 176 5.34 1.83 15.66
C GLU A 176 6.49 1.26 14.84
N ILE A 177 6.25 0.88 13.58
CA ILE A 177 7.29 0.41 12.66
C ILE A 177 8.32 1.52 12.42
N VAL A 178 7.88 2.72 12.01
CA VAL A 178 8.79 3.86 11.76
C VAL A 178 9.56 4.23 13.02
N ARG A 179 8.87 4.31 14.17
CA ARG A 179 9.49 4.64 15.45
C ARG A 179 10.53 3.60 15.87
N ALA A 180 10.23 2.31 15.69
CA ALA A 180 11.15 1.24 16.05
C ALA A 180 12.40 1.27 15.16
N ASP A 181 12.24 1.52 13.86
CA ASP A 181 13.34 1.65 12.91
C ASP A 181 14.33 2.77 13.29
N LEU A 182 13.81 3.91 13.71
CA LEU A 182 14.62 5.06 14.15
C LEU A 182 15.26 4.88 15.52
N GLY A 183 14.92 3.82 16.27
CA GLY A 183 15.44 3.59 17.63
C GLY A 183 14.62 4.23 18.75
N GLY A 184 13.35 4.55 18.51
CA GLY A 184 12.39 4.99 19.54
C GLY A 184 11.93 6.44 19.41
N THR A 185 11.06 6.88 20.34
CA THR A 185 10.41 8.20 20.30
C THR A 185 11.41 9.36 20.30
N ALA A 186 12.47 9.29 21.11
CA ALA A 186 13.45 10.36 21.20
C ALA A 186 14.18 10.59 19.86
N ALA A 187 14.53 9.51 19.15
CA ALA A 187 15.16 9.58 17.84
C ALA A 187 14.18 10.05 16.75
N LEU A 188 12.92 9.61 16.80
CA LEU A 188 11.86 10.11 15.92
C LEU A 188 11.68 11.63 16.07
N LEU A 189 11.57 12.15 17.29
CA LEU A 189 11.43 13.59 17.52
C LEU A 189 12.68 14.38 17.10
N ALA A 190 13.88 13.79 17.22
CA ALA A 190 15.12 14.41 16.77
C ALA A 190 15.19 14.59 15.23
N THR A 191 14.37 13.89 14.45
CA THR A 191 14.27 14.09 13.00
C THR A 191 13.62 15.42 12.61
N ASN A 192 12.83 16.02 13.50
CA ASN A 192 11.97 17.18 13.25
C ASN A 192 10.91 16.97 12.15
N TRP A 193 10.59 15.72 11.76
CA TRP A 193 9.47 15.45 10.83
C TRP A 193 8.10 15.63 11.50
N ILE A 194 8.05 15.44 12.82
CA ILE A 194 6.88 15.66 13.67
C ILE A 194 7.33 16.33 14.98
N THR A 195 6.42 17.04 15.64
CA THR A 195 6.64 17.58 16.98
C THR A 195 6.17 16.62 18.08
N ALA A 196 6.53 16.91 19.34
CA ALA A 196 5.99 16.18 20.49
C ALA A 196 4.46 16.35 20.58
N ASP A 197 3.97 17.57 20.32
CA ASP A 197 2.53 17.86 20.31
C ASP A 197 1.81 17.06 19.22
N ASP A 198 2.38 16.93 18.02
CA ASP A 198 1.79 16.10 16.96
C ASP A 198 1.69 14.63 17.39
N PHE A 199 2.75 14.11 18.01
CA PHE A 199 2.79 12.73 18.49
C PHE A 199 1.74 12.48 19.60
N ASP A 200 1.61 13.43 20.53
CA ASP A 200 0.63 13.37 21.61
C ASP A 200 -0.81 13.49 21.09
N VAL A 201 -1.07 14.40 20.16
CA VAL A 201 -2.39 14.54 19.50
C VAL A 201 -2.76 13.27 18.74
N PHE A 202 -1.84 12.74 17.94
CA PHE A 202 -2.06 11.49 17.20
C PHE A 202 -2.32 10.33 18.17
N GLY A 203 -1.50 10.19 19.21
CA GLY A 203 -1.65 9.15 20.21
C GLY A 203 -2.92 9.26 21.04
N TYR A 204 -3.36 10.46 21.39
CA TYR A 204 -4.65 10.65 22.05
C TYR A 204 -5.78 10.22 21.13
N SER A 205 -5.80 10.74 19.90
CA SER A 205 -6.84 10.48 18.91
C SER A 205 -6.98 9.00 18.58
N ALA A 206 -5.85 8.28 18.43
CA ALA A 206 -5.88 6.86 18.12
C ALA A 206 -6.39 5.99 19.29
N ASN A 207 -6.13 6.39 20.54
CA ASN A 207 -6.25 5.48 21.67
C ASN A 207 -7.40 5.79 22.64
N HIS A 208 -8.07 6.94 22.51
CA HIS A 208 -9.08 7.40 23.47
C HIS A 208 -10.50 7.41 22.87
N PRO A 209 -11.47 6.68 23.46
CA PRO A 209 -12.87 6.70 23.02
C PRO A 209 -13.56 8.06 23.08
N ASP A 210 -13.13 8.94 23.98
CA ASP A 210 -13.65 10.30 24.05
C ASP A 210 -13.16 11.18 22.89
N ALA A 211 -12.10 10.78 22.18
CA ALA A 211 -11.63 11.42 20.95
C ALA A 211 -12.24 10.78 19.69
N SER A 212 -12.18 9.44 19.58
CA SER A 212 -12.50 8.71 18.34
C SER A 212 -13.68 7.75 18.46
N GLY A 213 -14.40 7.76 19.59
CA GLY A 213 -15.55 6.89 19.82
C GLY A 213 -15.18 5.40 19.71
N PRO A 214 -16.07 4.58 19.13
CA PRO A 214 -15.83 3.16 18.91
C PRO A 214 -14.65 2.83 17.98
N ALA A 215 -14.17 3.80 17.19
CA ALA A 215 -13.04 3.59 16.29
C ALA A 215 -11.69 3.64 17.01
N ALA A 216 -11.64 4.15 18.25
CA ALA A 216 -10.42 4.15 19.06
C ALA A 216 -9.92 2.72 19.31
N ARG A 217 -8.60 2.55 19.35
CA ARG A 217 -7.95 1.25 19.55
C ARG A 217 -8.29 0.57 20.88
N HIS A 218 -8.67 1.36 21.88
CA HIS A 218 -9.04 0.85 23.19
C HIS A 218 -10.49 1.13 23.49
N ALA A 219 -11.28 0.10 23.80
CA ALA A 219 -12.69 0.25 24.14
C ALA A 219 -12.94 0.95 25.49
N ARG A 220 -11.97 0.85 26.43
CA ARG A 220 -12.04 1.48 27.76
C ARG A 220 -10.66 1.99 28.12
N ARG A 221 -10.55 3.31 28.28
CA ARG A 221 -9.35 3.98 28.77
C ARG A 221 -9.78 5.09 29.71
N PRO A 222 -9.14 5.27 30.89
CA PRO A 222 -9.42 6.41 31.72
C PRO A 222 -9.23 7.72 30.93
N PRO A 223 -10.06 8.75 31.14
CA PRO A 223 -9.83 10.05 30.54
C PRO A 223 -8.41 10.51 30.89
N GLY A 224 -7.61 10.81 29.87
CA GLY A 224 -6.32 11.44 30.06
C GLY A 224 -6.49 12.96 30.15
N THR A 225 -5.38 13.69 30.30
CA THR A 225 -5.40 15.12 29.98
C THR A 225 -5.53 15.24 28.46
N PRO A 226 -6.63 15.79 27.93
CA PRO A 226 -6.81 15.92 26.49
C PRO A 226 -5.83 16.95 25.92
N PRO A 227 -5.26 16.70 24.73
CA PRO A 227 -4.59 17.75 23.97
C PRO A 227 -5.60 18.85 23.56
N PRO A 228 -5.12 20.04 23.14
CA PRO A 228 -5.98 21.16 22.75
C PRO A 228 -6.91 20.86 21.56
N TRP A 229 -6.61 19.83 20.77
CA TRP A 229 -7.42 19.36 19.65
C TRP A 229 -7.16 17.87 19.39
N THR A 230 -8.05 17.21 18.64
CA THR A 230 -7.93 15.81 18.22
C THR A 230 -7.94 15.69 16.70
N MET A 231 -7.34 14.63 16.17
CA MET A 231 -7.38 14.28 14.75
C MET A 231 -8.64 13.46 14.44
N SER A 232 -9.30 13.81 13.34
CA SER A 232 -10.16 12.88 12.60
C SER A 232 -9.34 11.71 12.04
N ILE A 233 -10.02 10.63 11.63
CA ILE A 233 -9.33 9.49 11.02
C ILE A 233 -8.59 9.88 9.74
N GLU A 234 -9.18 10.78 8.93
CA GLU A 234 -8.57 11.29 7.70
C GLU A 234 -7.30 12.10 8.00
N GLN A 235 -7.31 12.93 9.06
CA GLN A 235 -6.12 13.65 9.52
C GLN A 235 -5.05 12.68 10.03
N GLY A 236 -5.44 11.62 10.74
CA GLY A 236 -4.52 10.56 11.16
C GLY A 236 -3.88 9.82 9.98
N GLN A 237 -4.67 9.51 8.94
CA GLN A 237 -4.17 8.89 7.72
C GLN A 237 -3.18 9.80 6.99
N GLN A 238 -3.47 11.09 6.89
CA GLN A 238 -2.57 12.07 6.28
C GLN A 238 -1.28 12.24 7.09
N PHE A 239 -1.38 12.27 8.41
CA PHE A 239 -0.25 12.35 9.33
C PHE A 239 0.71 11.17 9.14
N ILE A 240 0.20 9.93 9.16
CA ILE A 240 1.02 8.73 8.93
C ILE A 240 1.63 8.71 7.53
N ARG A 241 0.86 9.07 6.49
CA ARG A 241 1.39 9.16 5.13
C ARG A 241 2.56 10.13 5.02
N ASN A 242 2.46 11.30 5.63
CA ASN A 242 3.54 12.30 5.61
C ASN A 242 4.77 11.78 6.36
N LEU A 243 4.59 11.26 7.58
CA LEU A 243 5.67 10.68 8.36
C LEU A 243 6.37 9.55 7.61
N THR A 244 5.61 8.63 7.02
CA THR A 244 6.16 7.53 6.24
C THR A 244 6.95 8.04 5.04
N ARG A 245 6.49 9.07 4.33
CA ARG A 245 7.22 9.62 3.18
C ARG A 245 8.55 10.23 3.61
N GLU A 246 8.57 11.03 4.67
CA GLU A 246 9.80 11.60 5.23
C GLU A 246 10.79 10.51 5.63
N TRP A 247 10.29 9.47 6.33
CA TRP A 247 11.11 8.32 6.69
C TRP A 247 11.68 7.61 5.47
N LEU A 248 10.83 7.24 4.50
CA LEU A 248 11.29 6.58 3.28
C LEU A 248 12.31 7.42 2.54
N ASP A 249 12.10 8.73 2.40
CA ASP A 249 13.02 9.63 1.70
C ASP A 249 14.35 9.83 2.45
N SER A 250 14.38 9.58 3.75
CA SER A 250 15.63 9.54 4.53
C SER A 250 16.46 8.27 4.29
N LEU A 251 15.84 7.17 3.85
CA LEU A 251 16.52 5.92 3.52
C LEU A 251 17.24 6.09 2.18
N ARG A 252 18.58 6.02 2.26
CA ARG A 252 19.49 6.10 1.11
C ARG A 252 19.63 4.77 0.39
#